data_AF-A0A920J403-F1
#
_entry.id   AF-A0A920J403-F1
#
_cell.length_a   1.000
_cell.length_b   1.000
_cell.length_c   1.000
_cell.angle_alpha   90.00
_cell.angle_beta   90.00
_cell.angle_gamma   90.00
#
_symmetry.space_group_name_H-M   'P 1'
#
loop_
_entity.id
_entity.type
_entity.pdbx_description
1 polymer ?
#
loop_
_entity_poly.entity_id
_entity_poly.type
_entity_poly.pdbx_seq_one_letter_code
_entity_poly.pdbx_strand_id
1 'polypeptide(L)' 'MIKDPVSIIESIYKEFNFEWDSSLKNKLVEAVKNHIESNNTKKHIYSLNDFGLNEEEVEKRLSI' A
#
# COMPACT_ATOMS: atom_id res chain seq x y z
N MET A 1 2.10 -5.24 2.79
CA MET A 1 1.24 -4.30 3.52
C MET A 1 2.01 -3.01 3.63
N ILE A 2 1.47 -1.88 3.19
CA ILE A 2 2.15 -0.60 3.35
C ILE A 2 2.26 -0.34 4.85
N LYS A 3 3.48 -0.36 5.39
CA LYS A 3 3.73 -0.22 6.84
C LYS A 3 3.39 1.18 7.35
N ASP A 4 3.56 2.19 6.51
CA ASP A 4 3.36 3.59 6.88
C ASP A 4 2.83 4.39 5.67
N PRO A 5 1.51 4.42 5.44
CA PRO A 5 0.93 5.13 4.32
C PRO A 5 1.04 6.66 4.47
N VAL A 6 1.10 7.18 5.70
CA VAL A 6 1.21 8.62 5.95
C VAL A 6 2.55 9.15 5.46
N SER A 7 3.64 8.47 5.79
CA SER A 7 4.99 8.86 5.34
C SER A 7 5.17 8.74 3.83
N ILE A 8 4.56 7.74 3.19
CA ILE A 8 4.58 7.61 1.72
C ILE A 8 3.87 8.79 1.07
N ILE A 9 2.68 9.15 1.54
CA ILE A 9 1.90 10.26 0.99
C ILE A 9 2.63 11.59 1.22
N GLU A 10 3.25 11.78 2.40
CA GLU A 10 4.10 12.94 2.66
C GLU A 10 5.26 13.04 1.66
N SER A 11 5.88 11.91 1.32
CA SER A 11 7.00 11.85 0.37
C SER A 11 6.56 12.22 -1.05
N ILE A 12 5.37 11.78 -1.46
CA ILE A 12 4.75 12.16 -2.75
C ILE A 12 4.48 13.67 -2.79
N TYR A 13 3.91 14.25 -1.73
CA TYR A 13 3.65 15.69 -1.68
C TYR A 13 4.94 16.51 -1.81
N LYS A 14 6.02 16.07 -1.17
CA LYS A 14 7.34 16.69 -1.30
C LYS A 14 7.90 16.57 -2.72
N GLU A 15 7.80 15.40 -3.33
CA GLU A 15 8.30 15.14 -4.70
C GLU A 15 7.63 16.05 -5.73
N PHE A 16 6.31 16.26 -5.60
CA PHE A 16 5.54 17.11 -6.51
C PHE A 16 5.42 18.57 -6.05
N ASN A 17 6.15 18.95 -5.00
CA ASN A 17 6.17 20.30 -4.44
C ASN A 17 4.77 20.85 -4.07
N PHE A 18 3.92 19.97 -3.54
CA PHE A 18 2.62 20.34 -2.99
C PHE A 18 2.74 20.78 -1.53
N GLU A 19 1.81 21.64 -1.10
CA GLU A 19 1.75 22.06 0.29
C GLU A 19 1.37 20.89 1.21
N TRP A 20 2.20 20.69 2.23
CA TRP A 20 1.97 19.68 3.27
C TRP A 20 1.66 20.36 4.59
N ASP A 21 0.37 20.52 4.89
CA ASP A 21 -0.10 21.18 6.10
C ASP A 21 -0.42 20.18 7.24
N SER A 22 -0.36 20.67 8.48
CA SER A 22 -0.60 19.86 9.68
C SER A 22 -2.06 19.38 9.81
N SER A 23 -3.04 20.12 9.28
CA SER A 23 -4.46 19.74 9.27
C SER A 23 -4.69 18.55 8.33
N LEU A 24 -4.11 18.59 7.14
CA LEU A 24 -4.11 17.49 6.17
C LEU A 24 -3.50 16.23 6.78
N LYS A 25 -2.33 16.36 7.42
CA LYS A 25 -1.68 15.24 8.11
C LYS A 25 -2.59 14.61 9.16
N ASN A 26 -3.26 15.41 9.99
CA ASN A 26 -4.16 14.90 11.03
C ASN A 26 -5.37 14.16 10.45
N LYS A 27 -6.00 14.72 9.41
CA LYS A 27 -7.11 14.06 8.70
C LYS A 27 -6.69 12.74 8.06
N LEU A 28 -5.48 12.70 7.50
CA LEU A 28 -4.93 11.50 6.88
C LEU A 28 -4.64 10.41 7.91
N VAL A 29 -4.05 10.76 9.06
CA VAL A 29 -3.79 9.82 10.17
C VAL A 29 -5.11 9.21 10.65
N GLU A 30 -6.15 10.02 10.81
CA GLU A 30 -7.47 9.55 11.23
C GLU A 30 -8.10 8.61 10.19
N ALA A 31 -8.06 8.99 8.91
CA ALA A 31 -8.57 8.15 7.81
C ALA A 31 -7.84 6.80 7.72
N VAL A 32 -6.51 6.80 7.86
CA VAL A 32 -5.69 5.58 7.87
C VAL A 32 -6.05 4.71 9.07
N LYS A 33 -6.18 5.29 10.26
CA LYS A 33 -6.56 4.56 11.47
C LYS A 33 -7.93 3.88 11.30
N ASN A 34 -8.94 4.64 10.87
CA ASN A 34 -10.29 4.13 10.64
C ASN A 34 -10.32 3.01 9.59
N HIS A 35 -9.52 3.14 8.53
CA HIS A 35 -9.41 2.13 7.48
C HIS A 35 -8.74 0.83 7.96
N ILE A 36 -7.66 0.92 8.75
CA ILE A 36 -7.00 -0.26 9.33
C ILE A 36 -7.95 -0.99 10.28
N GLU A 37 -8.70 -0.24 11.10
CA GLU A 37 -9.68 -0.80 12.02
C GLU A 37 -10.85 -1.46 11.27
N SER A 38 -11.32 -0.88 10.16
CA SER A 38 -12.43 -1.44 9.37
C SER A 38 -12.03 -2.65 8.52
N ASN A 39 -10.79 -2.71 8.03
CA ASN A 39 -10.30 -3.75 7.12
C ASN A 39 -9.61 -4.92 7.82
N ASN A 40 -10.03 -5.25 9.03
CA ASN A 40 -9.56 -6.44 9.76
C ASN A 40 -10.11 -7.77 9.21
N THR A 41 -10.48 -7.79 7.92
CA THR A 41 -10.96 -8.97 7.20
C THR A 41 -9.81 -9.93 6.91
N LYS A 42 -10.03 -11.22 7.12
CA LYS A 42 -9.07 -12.29 6.78
C LYS A 42 -8.59 -12.10 5.34
N LYS A 43 -7.27 -12.04 5.13
CA LYS A 43 -6.69 -12.02 3.80
C LYS A 43 -7.07 -13.30 3.07
N HIS A 44 -7.57 -13.18 1.84
CA HIS A 44 -7.69 -14.32 0.95
C HIS A 44 -6.29 -14.85 0.64
N ILE A 45 -6.15 -16.18 0.72
CA ILE A 45 -4.91 -16.86 0.36
C ILE A 45 -5.07 -17.29 -1.10
N TYR A 46 -4.15 -16.85 -1.93
CA TYR A 46 -4.04 -17.25 -3.33
C TYR A 46 -2.70 -17.96 -3.53
N SER A 47 -2.66 -18.93 -4.43
CA SER A 47 -1.44 -19.57 -4.90
C SER A 47 -1.28 -19.40 -6.40
N LEU A 48 -0.03 -19.41 -6.89
CA LEU A 48 0.24 -19.37 -8.33
C LEU A 48 -0.38 -20.56 -9.06
N ASN A 49 -0.44 -21.72 -8.39
CA ASN A 49 -1.04 -22.94 -8.91
C ASN A 49 -2.54 -22.79 -9.21
N ASP A 50 -3.27 -21.94 -8.46
CA ASP A 50 -4.69 -21.68 -8.71
C ASP A 50 -4.95 -21.05 -10.10
N PHE A 51 -3.89 -20.50 -10.71
CA PHE A 51 -3.93 -19.85 -12.02
C PHE A 51 -3.05 -20.55 -13.06
N GLY A 52 -2.54 -21.75 -12.76
CA GLY A 52 -1.63 -22.49 -13.65
C GLY A 52 -0.28 -21.80 -13.85
N LEU A 53 0.14 -20.95 -12.91
CA LEU A 53 1.40 -20.21 -12.98
C LEU A 53 2.50 -20.93 -12.21
N ASN A 54 3.72 -20.87 -12.75
CA ASN A 54 4.94 -21.32 -12.11
C ASN A 54 5.72 -20.12 -11.54
N GLU A 55 6.29 -20.25 -10.35
CA GLU A 55 7.10 -19.23 -9.68
C GLU A 55 8.31 -18.83 -10.52
N GLU A 56 9.08 -19.78 -11.05
CA GLU A 56 10.29 -19.52 -11.85
C GLU A 56 9.97 -18.70 -13.12
N GLU A 57 8.87 -18.99 -13.79
CA GLU A 57 8.43 -18.27 -15.00
C GLU A 57 7.95 -16.85 -14.66
N VAL A 58 7.29 -16.68 -13.51
CA VAL A 58 6.86 -15.36 -13.03
C VAL A 58 8.06 -14.51 -12.65
N GLU A 59 9.02 -15.06 -11.90
CA GLU A 59 10.25 -14.36 -11.53
C GLU A 59 11.03 -13.91 -12.77
N LYS A 60 11.19 -14.81 -13.76
CA LYS A 60 11.89 -14.50 -15.01
C LYS A 60 11.23 -13.38 -15.80
N ARG A 61 9.91 -13.30 -15.80
CA ARG A 61 9.16 -12.22 -16.49
C ARG A 61 9.22 -10.88 -15.78
N LEU A 62 9.30 -10.89 -14.44
CA LEU A 62 9.32 -9.67 -13.62
C LEU A 62 10.74 -9.13 -13.38
N SER A 63 11.76 -9.94 -13.63
CA SER A 63 13.17 -9.55 -13.61
C SER A 63 13.48 -8.68 -14.83
N ILE A 64 13.21 -7.37 -14.70
CA ILE A 64 13.68 -6.32 -15.62
C ILE A 64 15.10 -5.92 -15.24
#